data_AF-A0A498MBL7-F1
#
_entry.id   AF-A0A498MBL7-F1
#
_cell.length_a   1.000
_cell.length_b   1.000
_cell.length_c   1.000
_cell.angle_alpha   90.00
_cell.angle_beta   90.00
_cell.angle_gamma   90.00
#
_symmetry.space_group_name_H-M   'P 1'
#
loop_
_entity.id
_entity.type
_entity.pdbx_description
1 polymer ?
#
loop_
_entity_poly.entity_id
_entity_poly.type
_entity_poly.pdbx_seq_one_letter_code
_entity_poly.pdbx_strand_id
1 'polypeptide(L)'
;MKCSEIAKRVEGMSGREISKLAVAWQAAAYSSEDGVLTEAMIDARVDDAIRQHRQKMDWLHGEGVLDNEGRPILAKGSAPPIKAQEVLRPLQEVPSDPNKGDGTPV
;
A
#
# COMPACT_ATOMS: atom_id res chain seq x y z
N MET A 1 24.13 13.28 -7.63
CA MET A 1 24.24 11.85 -8.00
C MET A 1 23.22 10.99 -7.24
N LYS A 2 21.94 11.40 -7.22
CA LYS A 2 20.92 10.75 -6.38
C LYS A 2 20.59 9.32 -6.80
N CYS A 3 20.50 9.05 -8.11
CA CYS A 3 20.24 7.71 -8.64
C CYS A 3 21.31 6.70 -8.21
N SER A 4 22.57 7.10 -8.19
CA SER A 4 23.68 6.23 -7.78
C SER A 4 23.63 5.90 -6.29
N GLU A 5 23.21 6.84 -5.45
CA GLU A 5 23.00 6.61 -4.01
C GLU A 5 21.83 5.66 -3.76
N ILE A 6 20.71 5.88 -4.45
CA ILE A 6 19.54 5.00 -4.35
C ILE A 6 19.89 3.59 -4.82
N ALA A 7 20.59 3.45 -5.95
CA ALA A 7 21.01 2.16 -6.49
C ALA A 7 21.82 1.35 -5.47
N LYS A 8 22.74 1.99 -4.72
CA LYS A 8 23.48 1.34 -3.63
C LYS A 8 22.58 0.92 -2.48
N ARG A 9 21.56 1.72 -2.13
CA ARG A 9 20.63 1.42 -1.03
C ARG A 9 19.67 0.27 -1.34
N VAL A 10 19.29 0.09 -2.60
CA VAL A 10 18.34 -0.96 -3.05
C VAL A 10 19.05 -2.17 -3.65
N GLU A 11 20.36 -2.30 -3.45
CA GLU A 11 21.13 -3.45 -3.88
C GLU A 11 20.55 -4.76 -3.29
N GLY A 12 20.46 -5.80 -4.12
CA GLY A 12 19.81 -7.08 -3.75
C GLY A 12 18.30 -7.13 -4.00
N MET A 13 17.64 -6.01 -4.30
CA MET A 13 16.24 -6.01 -4.71
C MET A 13 16.09 -6.50 -6.16
N SER A 14 15.02 -7.26 -6.43
CA SER A 14 14.71 -7.72 -7.79
C SER A 14 14.27 -6.57 -8.70
N GLY A 15 14.42 -6.74 -10.02
CA GLY A 15 13.93 -5.75 -11.00
C GLY A 15 12.45 -5.41 -10.83
N ARG A 16 11.60 -6.39 -10.46
CA ARG A 16 10.18 -6.16 -10.16
C ARG A 16 9.98 -5.25 -8.94
N GLU A 17 10.78 -5.42 -7.89
CA GLU A 17 10.71 -4.54 -6.71
C GLU A 17 11.16 -3.12 -7.03
N ILE A 18 12.20 -2.98 -7.84
CA ILE A 18 12.68 -1.68 -8.32
C ILE A 18 11.59 -1.00 -9.17
N SER A 19 10.88 -1.72 -10.04
CA SER A 19 9.75 -1.17 -10.79
C SER A 19 8.60 -0.72 -9.88
N LYS A 20 8.29 -1.46 -8.80
CA LYS A 20 7.28 -1.03 -7.81
C LYS A 20 7.68 0.26 -7.10
N LEU A 21 8.96 0.42 -6.77
CA LEU A 21 9.46 1.65 -6.19
C LEU A 21 9.26 2.86 -7.12
N ALA A 22 9.50 2.69 -8.43
CA ALA A 22 9.24 3.74 -9.41
C ALA A 22 7.76 4.15 -9.46
N VAL A 23 6.84 3.18 -9.45
CA VAL A 23 5.39 3.45 -9.37
C VAL A 23 5.02 4.15 -8.06
N ALA A 24 5.66 3.76 -6.94
CA ALA A 24 5.44 4.42 -5.67
C ALA A 24 5.90 5.88 -5.68
N TRP A 25 6.95 6.24 -6.42
CA TRP A 25 7.34 7.64 -6.62
C TRP A 25 6.30 8.41 -7.44
N GLN A 26 5.77 7.82 -8.51
CA GLN A 26 4.72 8.44 -9.31
C GLN A 26 3.46 8.73 -8.46
N ALA A 27 3.05 7.76 -7.64
CA ALA A 27 1.94 7.95 -6.71
C ALA A 27 2.23 9.03 -5.66
N ALA A 28 3.49 9.12 -5.17
CA ALA A 28 3.89 10.19 -4.26
C ALA A 28 3.68 11.57 -4.89
N ALA A 29 4.21 11.76 -6.10
CA ALA A 29 4.11 13.02 -6.82
C ALA A 29 2.66 13.36 -7.13
N TYR A 30 1.88 12.43 -7.65
CA TYR A 30 0.47 12.64 -7.96
C TYR A 30 -0.37 13.05 -6.73
N SER A 31 -0.05 12.50 -5.55
CA SER A 31 -0.73 12.84 -4.30
C SER A 31 -0.17 14.07 -3.57
N SER A 32 0.90 14.69 -4.09
CA SER A 32 1.42 15.95 -3.53
C SER A 32 0.58 17.14 -3.99
N GLU A 33 0.55 18.19 -3.18
CA GLU A 33 -0.25 19.40 -3.46
C GLU A 33 0.19 20.11 -4.75
N ASP A 34 1.50 20.12 -5.01
CA ASP A 34 2.12 20.77 -6.16
C ASP A 34 2.38 19.81 -7.33
N GLY A 35 2.12 18.51 -7.15
CA GLY A 35 2.39 17.48 -8.15
C GLY A 35 3.88 17.17 -8.33
N VAL A 36 4.76 17.63 -7.42
CA VAL A 36 6.22 17.55 -7.57
C VAL A 36 6.80 16.40 -6.74
N LEU A 37 7.67 15.61 -7.38
CA LEU A 37 8.46 14.59 -6.67
C LEU A 37 9.68 15.23 -6.02
N THR A 38 9.63 15.40 -4.70
CA THR A 38 10.77 15.92 -3.93
C THR A 38 11.75 14.82 -3.52
N GLU A 39 12.98 15.21 -3.20
CA GLU A 39 14.02 14.28 -2.72
C GLU A 39 13.61 13.57 -1.43
N ALA A 40 12.96 14.29 -0.50
CA ALA A 40 12.46 13.71 0.74
C ALA A 40 11.39 12.63 0.49
N MET A 41 10.52 12.83 -0.50
CA MET A 41 9.53 11.82 -0.90
C MET A 41 10.21 10.60 -1.51
N ILE A 42 11.25 10.80 -2.31
CA ILE A 42 12.05 9.70 -2.87
C ILE A 42 12.69 8.88 -1.75
N ASP A 43 13.38 9.52 -0.82
CA ASP A 43 14.06 8.85 0.29
C ASP A 43 13.08 8.08 1.17
N ALA A 44 11.94 8.66 1.52
CA ALA A 44 10.90 7.98 2.29
C ALA A 44 10.41 6.69 1.61
N ARG A 45 10.19 6.72 0.28
CA ARG A 45 9.74 5.54 -0.46
C ARG A 45 10.86 4.49 -0.63
N VAL A 46 12.11 4.91 -0.72
CA VAL A 46 13.27 4.02 -0.71
C VAL A 46 13.37 3.28 0.62
N ASP A 47 13.21 3.98 1.74
CA ASP A 47 13.24 3.38 3.08
C ASP A 47 12.12 2.36 3.29
N ASP A 48 10.91 2.67 2.83
CA ASP A 48 9.80 1.72 2.84
C ASP A 48 10.08 0.48 2.00
N ALA A 49 10.63 0.64 0.80
CA ALA A 49 10.94 -0.47 -0.09
C ALA A 49 12.01 -1.39 0.52
N ILE A 50 13.03 -0.83 1.15
CA ILE A 50 14.08 -1.58 1.85
C ILE A 50 13.50 -2.33 3.05
N ARG A 51 12.65 -1.68 3.85
CA ARG A 51 11.98 -2.32 4.99
C ARG A 51 11.12 -3.49 4.54
N GLN A 52 10.33 -3.32 3.48
CA GLN A 52 9.50 -4.38 2.89
C GLN A 52 10.36 -5.53 2.34
N HIS A 53 11.48 -5.22 1.69
CA HIS A 53 12.40 -6.22 1.17
C HIS A 53 12.99 -7.07 2.31
N ARG A 54 13.48 -6.44 3.39
CA ARG A 54 13.99 -7.16 4.56
C ARG A 54 12.93 -8.05 5.21
N GLN A 55 11.73 -7.52 5.46
CA GLN A 55 10.62 -8.30 6.02
C GLN A 55 10.27 -9.51 5.16
N LYS A 56 10.26 -9.34 3.83
CA LYS A 56 10.05 -10.44 2.89
C LYS A 56 11.17 -11.47 2.99
N MET A 57 12.43 -11.03 3.06
CA MET A 57 13.57 -11.94 3.22
C MET A 57 13.51 -12.69 4.56
N ASP A 58 13.28 -12.00 5.66
CA ASP A 58 13.16 -12.63 6.98
C ASP A 58 12.07 -13.72 6.98
N TRP A 59 10.94 -13.47 6.31
CA TRP A 59 9.90 -14.48 6.13
C TRP A 59 10.37 -15.69 5.32
N LEU A 60 11.10 -15.48 4.21
CA LEU A 60 11.60 -16.59 3.39
C LEU A 60 12.64 -17.44 4.11
N HIS A 61 13.54 -16.81 4.87
CA HIS A 61 14.55 -17.53 5.64
C HIS A 61 13.96 -18.24 6.86
N GLY A 62 12.76 -17.84 7.31
CA GLY A 62 12.02 -18.42 8.44
C GLY A 62 11.03 -19.55 8.11
N GLU A 63 11.22 -20.30 7.02
CA GLU A 63 10.31 -21.37 6.49
C GLU A 63 9.11 -20.88 5.64
N GLY A 64 9.29 -19.90 4.75
CA GLY A 64 8.27 -19.50 3.76
C GLY A 64 8.57 -20.02 2.34
N VAL A 65 7.77 -20.97 1.84
CA VAL A 65 7.83 -21.39 0.41
C VAL A 65 7.22 -20.27 -0.45
N LEU A 66 7.87 -19.88 -1.55
CA LEU A 66 7.29 -19.00 -2.56
C LEU A 66 6.46 -19.80 -3.57
N ASP A 67 5.32 -19.25 -3.98
CA ASP A 67 4.60 -19.74 -5.14
C ASP A 67 5.32 -19.33 -6.44
N ASN A 68 4.83 -19.89 -7.53
CA ASN A 68 5.36 -19.76 -8.89
C ASN A 68 5.35 -18.29 -9.38
N GLU A 69 4.65 -17.40 -8.67
CA GLU A 69 4.49 -15.98 -8.97
C GLU A 69 5.34 -15.10 -8.04
N GLY A 70 6.16 -15.71 -7.19
CA GLY A 70 7.03 -15.03 -6.22
C GLY A 70 6.26 -14.44 -5.05
N ARG A 71 5.03 -14.91 -4.79
CA ARG A 71 4.30 -14.59 -3.57
C ARG A 71 4.64 -15.62 -2.50
N PRO A 72 4.84 -15.20 -1.26
CA PRO A 72 5.00 -16.14 -0.16
C PRO A 72 3.71 -16.92 0.08
N ILE A 73 3.82 -18.26 0.04
CA ILE A 73 2.74 -19.19 0.40
C ILE A 73 2.50 -19.03 1.90
N LEU A 74 1.27 -18.62 2.23
CA LEU A 74 0.85 -18.41 3.60
C LEU A 74 0.90 -19.72 4.39
N ALA A 75 1.95 -19.92 5.18
CA ALA A 75 1.87 -20.84 6.32
C ALA A 75 0.79 -20.27 7.26
N LYS A 76 -0.30 -21.03 7.46
CA LYS A 76 -1.39 -20.69 8.40
C LYS A 76 -0.79 -20.38 9.77
N GLY A 77 -0.81 -19.12 10.20
CA GLY A 77 -0.54 -18.82 11.61
C GLY A 77 -0.13 -17.39 11.98
N SER A 78 0.43 -16.58 11.09
CA SER A 78 1.01 -15.30 11.52
C SER A 78 0.83 -14.16 10.52
N ALA A 79 -0.41 -13.89 10.14
CA ALA A 79 -0.72 -12.57 9.57
C ALA A 79 -0.60 -11.51 10.68
N PRO A 80 0.18 -10.43 10.51
CA PRO A 80 -0.09 -9.22 11.27
C PRO A 80 -1.50 -8.73 10.91
N PRO A 81 -2.29 -8.22 11.86
CA PRO A 81 -3.66 -7.81 11.58
C PRO A 81 -3.63 -6.62 10.63
N ILE A 82 -3.88 -6.88 9.34
CA ILE A 82 -4.34 -5.83 8.46
C ILE A 82 -5.74 -5.48 8.98
N LYS A 83 -5.86 -4.44 9.81
CA LYS A 83 -7.13 -3.72 9.99
C LYS A 83 -7.43 -2.96 8.68
N ALA A 84 -7.68 -3.69 7.59
CA ALA A 84 -8.27 -3.17 6.36
C ALA A 84 -9.79 -3.41 6.38
N GLN A 85 -10.42 -3.13 7.51
CA GLN A 85 -11.87 -3.21 7.69
C GLN A 85 -12.38 -1.98 8.46
N GLU A 86 -11.91 -0.79 8.07
CA GLU A 86 -12.53 0.48 8.49
C GLU A 86 -12.47 1.57 7.39
N VAL A 87 -12.30 1.16 6.13
CA VAL A 87 -12.58 2.02 4.96
C VAL A 87 -13.52 1.28 4.00
N LEU A 88 -14.55 0.68 4.57
CA LEU A 88 -15.82 0.55 3.86
C LEU A 88 -16.88 0.97 4.87
N ARG A 89 -16.98 2.28 5.06
CA ARG A 89 -18.23 2.85 5.56
C ARG A 89 -19.25 2.54 4.46
N PRO A 90 -20.29 1.73 4.69
CA PRO A 90 -21.39 1.68 3.75
C PRO A 90 -21.87 3.11 3.57
N LEU A 91 -22.10 3.51 2.32
CA LEU A 91 -22.76 4.78 2.01
C LEU A 91 -23.94 4.91 2.96
N GLN A 92 -23.97 6.03 3.69
CA GLN A 92 -25.07 6.38 4.55
C GLN A 92 -26.34 6.34 3.69
N GLU A 93 -27.15 5.29 3.86
CA GLU A 93 -28.52 5.34 3.37
C GLU A 93 -29.16 6.53 4.07
N VAL A 94 -29.52 7.53 3.27
CA VAL A 94 -30.37 8.63 3.72
C VAL A 94 -31.63 7.98 4.30
N PRO A 95 -31.95 8.18 5.58
CA PRO A 95 -33.18 7.62 6.13
C PRO A 95 -34.36 8.20 5.35
N SER A 96 -35.09 7.34 4.65
CA SER A 96 -36.40 7.66 4.09
C SER A 96 -37.35 7.90 5.27
N ASP A 97 -37.74 9.16 5.49
CA ASP A 97 -38.74 9.53 6.50
C ASP A 97 -40.03 8.68 6.33
N PRO A 98 -40.42 7.85 7.32
CA PRO A 98 -41.65 7.07 7.23
C PRO A 98 -42.86 7.81 7.81
N ASN A 99 -42.82 9.15 7.90
CA ASN A 99 -43.94 9.92 8.43
C ASN A 99 -44.36 11.08 7.52
N LYS A 100 -44.76 10.73 6.29
CA LYS A 100 -45.72 11.57 5.57
C LYS A 100 -47.11 11.09 5.94
N GLY A 101 -47.61 11.63 7.05
CA GLY A 101 -49.00 11.47 7.48
C GLY A 101 -49.93 11.80 6.32
N ASP A 102 -50.81 10.86 6.04
CA ASP A 102 -51.98 11.04 5.20
C ASP A 102 -52.87 12.10 5.87
N GLY A 103 -53.01 13.25 5.23
CA GLY A 103 -53.64 14.45 5.78
C GLY A 103 -54.32 15.23 4.67
N THR A 104 -55.44 14.67 4.21
CA THR A 104 -56.63 15.26 3.56
C THR A 104 -56.51 16.63 2.85
N PRO A 105 -56.98 16.75 1.60
CA PRO A 105 -57.08 18.04 0.91
C PRO A 105 -58.23 18.89 1.48
N VAL A 106 -57.99 20.21 1.59
CA VAL A 106 -59.04 21.24 1.67
C VAL A 106 -59.32 21.79 0.28
#